data_AF-A0AA43CQ02-F1
#
_entry.id   AF-A0AA43CQ02-F1
#
_cell.length_a   1.000
_cell.length_b   1.000
_cell.length_c   1.000
_cell.angle_alpha   90.00
_cell.angle_beta   90.00
_cell.angle_gamma   90.00
#
_symmetry.space_group_name_H-M   'P 1'
#
loop_
_entity.id
_entity.type
_entity.pdbx_description
1 polymer ?
#
loop_
_entity_poly.entity_id
_entity_poly.type
_entity_poly.pdbx_seq_one_letter_code
_entity_poly.pdbx_strand_id
1 'polypeptide(L)'
;MTKAILEQAEDEDTRACHIEGPASDGLESLLREQENERRNGVSGHQLKLLMVHGIGKHLPGYSGRFTEHLMREFRLDVRELNYKEIVLRDPSVTEDRLGQLRISRYTNKERTRELLFYELTWSEITEAEKAIIEFDDSAEFAFRRASLNALLKKFLNSHVPDSLVFLGEPHVPILTSVRESLCWMTHGDWNDYASFADVPCDHLRSERVKQVQEDDFVVVTHSLGSRIVLDSLQYFGNLSRTADAPRLVGGREATQAMKFRVYMLANQLPLLEMGQKRAEVRGQIGSYCQPGGEHFDQRIFRRLSIYAFSDPNDILSYPIPPKFAAEYIDSRLCPSPTNITINVAKPISLFGLGEFADPGEAHGGYDRDERVISLIAHGVGNDDTAEIVKERCTWLETTEDGF
;
A
#
# COMPACT_ATOMS: atom_id res chain seq x y z
N MET A 1 13.24 -3.68 49.64
CA MET A 1 13.78 -4.37 48.45
C MET A 1 12.69 -4.65 47.40
N THR A 2 11.63 -3.84 47.33
CA THR A 2 10.44 -4.16 46.50
C THR A 2 10.07 -3.06 45.51
N LYS A 3 10.82 -1.95 45.47
CA LYS A 3 10.67 -0.88 44.47
C LYS A 3 11.64 -1.03 43.29
N ALA A 4 12.86 -1.52 43.54
CA ALA A 4 13.88 -1.71 42.50
C ALA A 4 13.60 -2.85 41.51
N ILE A 5 12.73 -3.81 41.85
CA ILE A 5 12.31 -4.88 40.92
C ILE A 5 11.15 -4.43 40.03
N LEU A 6 10.40 -3.39 40.43
CA LEU A 6 9.32 -2.82 39.61
C LEU A 6 9.82 -1.78 38.60
N GLU A 7 10.99 -1.18 38.85
CA GLU A 7 11.59 -0.15 37.99
C GLU A 7 12.60 -0.74 36.97
N GLN A 8 12.98 -2.01 37.10
CA GLN A 8 13.85 -2.72 36.15
C GLN A 8 13.11 -3.56 35.10
N ALA A 9 11.78 -3.64 35.18
CA ALA A 9 10.95 -4.01 34.04
C ALA A 9 10.67 -2.74 33.23
N GLU A 10 11.71 -2.14 32.65
CA GLU A 10 11.49 -1.41 31.40
C GLU A 10 10.88 -2.44 30.44
N ASP A 11 9.63 -2.23 30.04
CA ASP A 11 8.81 -3.13 29.21
C ASP A 11 9.66 -3.80 28.11
N GLU A 12 10.10 -5.03 28.36
CA GLU A 12 10.75 -5.84 27.34
C GLU A 12 9.74 -5.97 26.19
N ASP A 13 10.04 -5.38 25.03
CA ASP A 13 9.16 -5.48 23.89
C ASP A 13 9.17 -6.93 23.41
N THR A 14 8.09 -7.66 23.62
CA THR A 14 7.96 -9.09 23.27
C THR A 14 7.34 -9.28 21.89
N ARG A 15 6.99 -8.20 21.18
CA ARG A 15 6.32 -8.27 19.87
C ARG A 15 7.20 -8.99 18.84
N ALA A 16 6.70 -10.09 18.27
CA ALA A 16 7.44 -10.85 17.27
C ALA A 16 7.47 -10.15 15.91
N CYS A 17 8.48 -10.50 15.10
CA CYS A 17 8.61 -10.10 13.71
C CYS A 17 9.30 -11.21 12.92
N HIS A 18 8.64 -11.71 11.88
CA HIS A 18 9.14 -12.74 10.98
C HIS A 18 8.91 -12.33 9.53
N ILE A 19 9.94 -12.49 8.70
CA ILE A 19 9.93 -12.09 7.30
C ILE A 19 10.27 -13.31 6.46
N GLU A 20 9.43 -13.62 5.48
CA GLU A 20 9.63 -14.72 4.53
C GLU A 20 9.54 -14.16 3.11
N GLY A 21 10.65 -14.22 2.37
CA GLY A 21 10.73 -13.69 1.02
C GLY A 21 12.18 -13.50 0.55
N PRO A 22 12.38 -13.08 -0.71
CA PRO A 22 13.71 -12.76 -1.23
C PRO A 22 14.32 -11.56 -0.48
N ALA A 23 15.64 -11.42 -0.55
CA ALA A 23 16.30 -10.18 -0.15
C ALA A 23 15.72 -9.03 -0.98
N SER A 24 15.51 -7.88 -0.34
CA SER A 24 14.86 -6.76 -1.00
C SER A 24 15.40 -5.43 -0.51
N ASP A 25 15.74 -4.56 -1.45
CA ASP A 25 16.11 -3.18 -1.14
C ASP A 25 14.90 -2.37 -0.68
N GLY A 26 15.10 -1.52 0.32
CA GLY A 26 14.12 -0.53 0.74
C GLY A 26 14.00 0.64 -0.24
N LEU A 27 13.16 1.62 0.08
CA LEU A 27 12.98 2.83 -0.73
C LEU A 27 14.16 3.82 -0.64
N GLU A 28 14.97 3.76 0.42
CA GLU A 28 16.19 4.58 0.55
C GLU A 28 17.21 4.26 -0.56
N SER A 29 17.22 3.03 -1.09
CA SER A 29 18.11 2.68 -2.21
C SER A 29 17.78 3.49 -3.46
N LEU A 30 16.49 3.68 -3.74
CA LEU A 30 16.00 4.47 -4.88
C LEU A 30 16.38 5.94 -4.75
N LEU A 31 16.30 6.48 -3.53
CA LEU A 31 16.75 7.86 -3.26
C LEU A 31 18.27 8.01 -3.42
N ARG A 32 19.06 7.01 -3.04
CA ARG A 32 20.51 7.02 -3.28
C ARG A 32 20.85 6.93 -4.77
N GLU A 33 20.12 6.13 -5.53
CA GLU A 33 20.25 6.06 -6.99
C GLU A 33 19.99 7.44 -7.60
N GLN A 34 18.90 8.09 -7.20
CA GLN A 34 18.57 9.45 -7.62
C GLN A 34 19.66 10.48 -7.27
N GLU A 35 20.27 10.39 -6.07
CA GLU A 35 21.40 11.26 -5.71
C GLU A 35 22.61 11.04 -6.62
N ASN A 36 22.94 9.79 -6.92
CA ASN A 36 24.06 9.43 -7.79
C ASN A 36 23.82 9.91 -9.22
N GLU A 37 22.62 9.75 -9.74
CA GLU A 37 22.20 10.25 -11.05
C GLU A 37 22.32 11.77 -11.15
N ARG A 38 21.82 12.50 -10.14
CA ARG A 38 21.92 13.97 -10.10
C ARG A 38 23.37 14.45 -10.04
N ARG A 39 24.25 13.75 -9.32
CA ARG A 39 25.70 14.03 -9.31
C ARG A 39 26.34 13.85 -10.69
N ASN A 40 25.81 12.93 -11.49
CA ASN A 40 26.26 12.65 -12.86
C ASN A 40 25.54 13.52 -13.92
N GLY A 41 24.74 14.50 -13.51
CA GLY A 41 24.02 15.41 -14.42
C GLY A 41 22.77 14.79 -15.06
N VAL A 42 22.32 13.62 -14.60
CA VAL A 42 21.05 13.03 -14.99
C VAL A 42 19.94 13.64 -14.12
N SER A 43 18.87 14.11 -14.77
CA SER A 43 17.71 14.71 -14.12
C SER A 43 16.44 14.06 -14.65
N GLY A 44 15.38 14.09 -13.85
CA GLY A 44 14.05 13.63 -14.27
C GLY A 44 13.54 12.48 -13.43
N HIS A 45 14.40 11.54 -12.99
CA HIS A 45 13.96 10.40 -12.18
C HIS A 45 13.29 10.82 -10.86
N GLN A 46 12.04 10.37 -10.65
CA GLN A 46 11.27 10.62 -9.44
C GLN A 46 10.86 9.33 -8.72
N LEU A 47 10.91 9.37 -7.38
CA LEU A 47 10.21 8.42 -6.54
C LEU A 47 8.78 8.93 -6.29
N LYS A 48 7.79 8.10 -6.60
CA LYS A 48 6.36 8.42 -6.45
C LYS A 48 5.68 7.40 -5.54
N LEU A 49 5.08 7.87 -4.44
CA LEU A 49 4.42 7.02 -3.46
C LEU A 49 2.95 7.41 -3.31
N LEU A 50 2.05 6.47 -3.64
CA LEU A 50 0.61 6.59 -3.44
C LEU A 50 0.17 5.87 -2.17
N MET A 51 -0.45 6.60 -1.25
CA MET A 51 -1.10 6.06 -0.06
C MET A 51 -2.59 5.85 -0.35
N VAL A 52 -3.04 4.59 -0.26
CA VAL A 52 -4.43 4.18 -0.43
C VAL A 52 -4.95 3.61 0.88
N HIS A 53 -5.79 4.37 1.58
CA HIS A 53 -6.43 3.88 2.79
C HIS A 53 -7.36 2.69 2.50
N GLY A 54 -7.53 1.84 3.50
CA GLY A 54 -8.59 0.84 3.54
C GLY A 54 -9.91 1.50 3.90
N ILE A 55 -10.88 0.74 4.39
CA ILE A 55 -12.13 1.36 4.74
C ILE A 55 -12.09 1.94 6.16
N GLY A 56 -12.67 3.12 6.27
CA GLY A 56 -12.79 3.96 7.45
C GLY A 56 -13.25 5.32 6.99
N LYS A 57 -13.76 6.18 7.87
CA LYS A 57 -13.93 7.59 7.52
C LYS A 57 -12.55 8.25 7.63
N HIS A 58 -12.01 8.68 6.49
CA HIS A 58 -10.72 9.36 6.44
C HIS A 58 -10.94 10.81 6.02
N LEU A 59 -10.21 11.71 6.68
CA LEU A 59 -10.07 13.08 6.22
C LEU A 59 -8.69 13.24 5.57
N PRO A 60 -8.57 14.11 4.56
CA PRO A 60 -7.27 14.43 4.00
C PRO A 60 -6.27 14.86 5.08
N GLY A 61 -5.08 14.27 5.08
CA GLY A 61 -4.04 14.37 6.10
C GLY A 61 -3.92 13.13 7.01
N TYR A 62 -4.76 12.10 6.82
CA TYR A 62 -4.75 10.89 7.66
C TYR A 62 -3.39 10.15 7.65
N SER A 63 -2.60 10.29 6.59
CA SER A 63 -1.28 9.65 6.45
C SER A 63 -0.14 10.45 7.09
N GLY A 64 -0.45 11.54 7.81
CA GLY A 64 0.55 12.49 8.32
C GLY A 64 1.65 11.83 9.16
N ARG A 65 1.27 10.96 10.11
CA ARG A 65 2.23 10.26 10.97
C ARG A 65 3.16 9.33 10.17
N PHE A 66 2.58 8.50 9.30
CA PHE A 66 3.32 7.59 8.42
C PHE A 66 4.32 8.37 7.55
N THR A 67 3.86 9.46 6.95
CA THR A 67 4.68 10.30 6.09
C THR A 67 5.82 10.97 6.86
N GLU A 68 5.55 11.49 8.07
CA GLU A 68 6.57 12.09 8.93
C GLU A 68 7.68 11.10 9.27
N HIS A 69 7.32 9.87 9.65
CA HIS A 69 8.29 8.81 9.92
C HIS A 69 9.13 8.46 8.70
N LEU A 70 8.51 8.30 7.52
CA LEU A 70 9.25 8.04 6.28
C LEU A 70 10.18 9.20 5.89
N MET A 71 9.73 10.45 6.00
CA MET A 71 10.56 11.60 5.64
C MET A 71 11.79 11.70 6.54
N ARG A 72 11.66 11.31 7.81
CA ARG A 72 12.77 11.22 8.76
C ARG A 72 13.78 10.15 8.33
N GLU A 73 13.32 8.94 7.98
CA GLU A 73 14.20 7.87 7.48
C GLU A 73 14.94 8.27 6.20
N PHE A 74 14.24 8.94 5.27
CA PHE A 74 14.80 9.36 3.99
C PHE A 74 15.63 10.64 4.05
N ARG A 75 15.64 11.33 5.20
CA ARG A 75 16.27 12.64 5.40
C ARG A 75 15.75 13.70 4.42
N LEU A 76 14.44 13.69 4.18
CA LEU A 76 13.76 14.71 3.36
C LEU A 76 13.24 15.82 4.29
N ASP A 77 14.08 16.83 4.49
CA ASP A 77 13.87 17.90 5.47
C ASP A 77 13.24 19.19 4.89
N VAL A 78 12.89 19.19 3.60
CA VAL A 78 12.24 20.29 2.91
C VAL A 78 10.93 19.82 2.26
N ARG A 79 9.82 20.45 2.61
CA ARG A 79 8.50 20.24 1.99
C ARG A 79 8.06 21.50 1.27
N GLU A 80 7.47 21.36 0.09
CA GLU A 80 6.78 22.50 -0.55
C GLU A 80 5.61 23.00 0.31
N LEU A 81 5.46 24.33 0.41
CA LEU A 81 4.50 24.94 1.33
C LEU A 81 3.05 24.49 1.03
N ASN A 82 2.70 24.48 -0.25
CA ASN A 82 1.37 24.12 -0.72
C ASN A 82 1.39 22.71 -1.31
N TYR A 83 0.37 21.93 -0.99
CA TYR A 83 0.06 20.71 -1.73
C TYR A 83 -0.70 21.06 -3.02
N LYS A 84 -0.73 20.11 -3.96
CA LYS A 84 -1.64 20.16 -5.10
C LYS A 84 -2.84 19.28 -4.84
N GLU A 85 -3.99 19.70 -5.32
CA GLU A 85 -5.26 19.04 -5.02
C GLU A 85 -5.97 18.65 -6.32
N ILE A 86 -6.41 17.40 -6.39
CA ILE A 86 -7.19 16.88 -7.50
C ILE A 86 -8.47 16.28 -6.95
N VAL A 87 -9.60 16.80 -7.41
CA VAL A 87 -10.91 16.17 -7.21
C VAL A 87 -11.07 15.11 -8.30
N LEU A 88 -11.24 13.86 -7.88
CA LEU A 88 -11.28 12.72 -8.80
C LEU A 88 -12.66 12.58 -9.43
N ARG A 89 -12.69 12.44 -10.75
CA ARG A 89 -13.90 12.24 -11.56
C ARG A 89 -13.61 11.27 -12.69
N ASP A 90 -14.63 10.53 -13.09
CA ASP A 90 -14.57 9.68 -14.28
C ASP A 90 -15.96 9.65 -14.94
N PRO A 91 -16.08 9.91 -16.25
CA PRO A 91 -17.37 9.95 -16.94
C PRO A 91 -18.05 8.57 -17.07
N SER A 92 -17.36 7.47 -16.74
CA SER A 92 -17.89 6.10 -16.79
C SER A 92 -18.72 5.72 -15.55
N VAL A 93 -18.71 6.54 -14.51
CA VAL A 93 -19.45 6.34 -13.27
C VAL A 93 -20.39 7.53 -13.01
N THR A 94 -21.47 7.28 -12.27
CA THR A 94 -22.52 8.28 -12.05
C THR A 94 -22.22 9.25 -10.92
N GLU A 95 -21.29 8.88 -10.04
CA GLU A 95 -20.88 9.64 -8.89
C GLU A 95 -20.13 10.89 -9.33
N ASP A 96 -20.63 12.06 -8.91
CA ASP A 96 -20.01 13.33 -9.27
C ASP A 96 -18.57 13.43 -8.73
N ARG A 97 -18.30 12.85 -7.55
CA ARG A 97 -17.00 12.92 -6.88
C ARG A 97 -16.55 11.55 -6.42
N LEU A 98 -15.38 11.13 -6.88
CA LEU A 98 -14.75 9.85 -6.53
C LEU A 98 -13.73 9.97 -5.39
N GLY A 99 -13.63 11.15 -4.79
CA GLY A 99 -12.71 11.45 -3.71
C GLY A 99 -11.72 12.55 -4.09
N GLN A 100 -10.63 12.58 -3.34
CA GLN A 100 -9.64 13.65 -3.39
C GLN A 100 -8.23 13.05 -3.33
N LEU A 101 -7.38 13.50 -4.25
CA LEU A 101 -5.96 13.19 -4.28
C LEU A 101 -5.17 14.44 -3.90
N ARG A 102 -4.37 14.35 -2.83
CA ARG A 102 -3.43 15.41 -2.46
C ARG A 102 -2.02 15.01 -2.81
N ILE A 103 -1.31 15.88 -3.51
CA ILE A 103 0.08 15.67 -3.91
C ILE A 103 0.97 16.61 -3.11
N SER A 104 1.90 16.04 -2.34
CA SER A 104 2.93 16.77 -1.61
C SER A 104 4.32 16.45 -2.18
N ARG A 105 5.21 17.43 -2.18
CA ARG A 105 6.60 17.26 -2.60
C ARG A 105 7.55 17.39 -1.41
N TYR A 106 8.43 16.42 -1.27
CA TYR A 106 9.46 16.37 -0.24
C TYR A 106 10.83 16.25 -0.90
N THR A 107 11.82 16.97 -0.37
CA THR A 107 13.20 16.98 -0.84
C THR A 107 14.16 17.10 0.35
N ASN A 108 15.43 16.79 0.17
CA ASN A 108 16.47 17.26 1.08
C ASN A 108 16.87 18.71 0.73
N LYS A 109 17.58 19.39 1.65
CA LYS A 109 18.12 20.74 1.44
C LYS A 109 18.92 20.91 0.15
N GLU A 110 19.73 19.92 -0.22
CA GLU A 110 20.56 19.96 -1.43
C GLU A 110 19.74 19.71 -2.71
N ARG A 111 18.46 19.33 -2.58
CA ARG A 111 17.58 18.92 -3.68
C ARG A 111 18.17 17.79 -4.55
N THR A 112 18.96 16.92 -3.93
CA THR A 112 19.51 15.69 -4.55
C THR A 112 18.59 14.48 -4.33
N ARG A 113 17.65 14.58 -3.39
CA ARG A 113 16.60 13.61 -3.11
C ARG A 113 15.22 14.25 -3.31
N GLU A 114 14.27 13.50 -3.84
CA GLU A 114 12.90 13.94 -4.07
C GLU A 114 11.92 12.77 -4.02
N LEU A 115 10.81 13.01 -3.31
CA LEU A 115 9.64 12.15 -3.26
C LEU A 115 8.39 12.98 -3.58
N LEU A 116 7.57 12.49 -4.50
CA LEU A 116 6.18 12.92 -4.64
C LEU A 116 5.27 11.95 -3.89
N PHE A 117 4.55 12.48 -2.91
CA PHE A 117 3.64 11.73 -2.08
C PHE A 117 2.19 12.04 -2.44
N TYR A 118 1.44 11.03 -2.83
CA TYR A 118 0.05 11.10 -3.25
C TYR A 118 -0.81 10.49 -2.15
N GLU A 119 -1.68 11.28 -1.52
CA GLU A 119 -2.62 10.81 -0.51
C GLU A 119 -4.03 10.77 -1.10
N LEU A 120 -4.56 9.57 -1.28
CA LEU A 120 -5.93 9.39 -1.72
C LEU A 120 -6.89 9.34 -0.52
N THR A 121 -7.97 10.12 -0.60
CA THR A 121 -9.14 10.03 0.30
C THR A 121 -10.40 9.77 -0.53
N TRP A 122 -10.98 8.57 -0.38
CA TRP A 122 -12.17 8.14 -1.14
C TRP A 122 -13.37 7.79 -0.25
N SER A 123 -13.24 7.89 1.09
CA SER A 123 -14.25 7.42 2.04
C SER A 123 -15.64 8.06 1.89
N GLU A 124 -15.74 9.26 1.31
CA GLU A 124 -17.00 9.95 0.97
C GLU A 124 -17.96 9.05 0.16
N ILE A 125 -17.43 8.14 -0.67
CA ILE A 125 -18.22 7.21 -1.49
C ILE A 125 -19.11 6.28 -0.63
N THR A 126 -18.69 5.95 0.59
CA THR A 126 -19.31 4.91 1.43
C THR A 126 -19.99 5.45 2.69
N GLU A 127 -20.03 6.77 2.88
CA GLU A 127 -20.51 7.35 4.14
C GLU A 127 -22.00 7.05 4.39
N ALA A 128 -22.82 7.07 3.34
CA ALA A 128 -24.26 6.83 3.47
C ALA A 128 -24.58 5.39 3.89
N GLU A 129 -23.90 4.40 3.33
CA GLU A 129 -24.10 2.99 3.65
C GLU A 129 -23.69 2.67 5.08
N LYS A 130 -22.62 3.30 5.57
CA LYS A 130 -22.12 3.07 6.93
C LYS A 130 -23.05 3.64 8.01
N ALA A 131 -23.73 4.74 7.72
CA ALA A 131 -24.68 5.38 8.63
C ALA A 131 -25.79 4.42 9.12
N ILE A 132 -26.08 3.36 8.35
CA ILE A 132 -27.13 2.37 8.66
C ILE A 132 -26.90 1.68 10.01
N ILE A 133 -25.65 1.44 10.41
CA ILE A 133 -25.33 0.71 11.64
C ILE A 133 -24.73 1.57 12.75
N GLU A 134 -24.53 2.87 12.51
CA GLU A 134 -23.91 3.80 13.47
C GLU A 134 -24.67 3.85 14.82
N PHE A 135 -25.97 3.53 14.81
CA PHE A 135 -26.78 3.44 16.02
C PHE A 135 -26.18 2.48 17.06
N ASP A 136 -25.47 1.42 16.65
CA ASP A 136 -24.93 0.40 17.54
C ASP A 136 -23.71 0.91 18.35
N ASP A 137 -23.03 1.96 17.86
CA ASP A 137 -21.95 2.64 18.59
C ASP A 137 -22.47 3.77 19.50
N SER A 138 -23.77 4.04 19.49
CA SER A 138 -24.37 5.06 20.34
C SER A 138 -24.34 4.70 21.83
N ALA A 139 -24.42 5.72 22.67
CA ALA A 139 -24.51 5.57 24.12
C ALA A 139 -25.76 4.79 24.58
N GLU A 140 -26.74 4.54 23.71
CA GLU A 140 -27.92 3.71 24.02
C GLU A 140 -27.56 2.21 24.14
N PHE A 141 -26.62 1.74 23.32
CA PHE A 141 -26.24 0.33 23.22
C PHE A 141 -24.86 0.04 23.82
N ALA A 142 -23.89 0.94 23.61
CA ALA A 142 -22.48 0.69 23.95
C ALA A 142 -22.24 0.45 25.46
N PHE A 143 -22.93 1.19 26.34
CA PHE A 143 -22.70 1.10 27.80
C PHE A 143 -23.13 -0.23 28.43
N ARG A 144 -23.97 -1.01 27.72
CA ARG A 144 -24.48 -2.30 28.20
C ARG A 144 -23.51 -3.46 27.92
N ARG A 145 -22.48 -3.23 27.10
CA ARG A 145 -21.53 -4.28 26.70
C ARG A 145 -20.46 -4.44 27.79
N ALA A 146 -20.10 -5.69 28.07
CA ALA A 146 -18.88 -5.99 28.81
C ALA A 146 -17.67 -5.40 28.06
N SER A 147 -16.64 -4.95 28.78
CA SER A 147 -15.53 -4.17 28.20
C SER A 147 -14.84 -4.85 27.01
N LEU A 148 -14.57 -6.15 27.10
CA LEU A 148 -13.96 -6.91 26.00
C LEU A 148 -14.89 -7.01 24.79
N ASN A 149 -16.18 -7.27 25.02
CA ASN A 149 -17.18 -7.32 23.96
C ASN A 149 -17.38 -5.95 23.30
N ALA A 150 -17.28 -4.86 24.06
CA ALA A 150 -17.36 -3.50 23.52
C ALA A 150 -16.20 -3.23 22.56
N LEU A 151 -14.99 -3.63 22.93
CA LEU A 151 -13.79 -3.51 22.09
C LEU A 151 -13.94 -4.30 20.79
N LEU A 152 -14.30 -5.59 20.90
CA LEU A 152 -14.53 -6.46 19.74
C LEU A 152 -15.65 -5.94 18.84
N LYS A 153 -16.74 -5.46 19.44
CA LYS A 153 -17.88 -4.94 18.68
C LYS A 153 -17.55 -3.66 17.93
N LYS A 154 -16.79 -2.75 18.56
CA LYS A 154 -16.28 -1.54 17.89
C LYS A 154 -15.39 -1.90 16.70
N PHE A 155 -14.50 -2.88 16.87
CA PHE A 155 -13.67 -3.38 15.78
C PHE A 155 -14.54 -3.90 14.61
N LEU A 156 -15.51 -4.78 14.90
CA LEU A 156 -16.41 -5.35 13.90
C LEU A 156 -17.19 -4.25 13.16
N ASN A 157 -17.81 -3.32 13.89
CA ASN A 157 -18.60 -2.23 13.31
C ASN A 157 -17.73 -1.30 12.44
N SER A 158 -16.44 -1.14 12.75
CA SER A 158 -15.55 -0.24 12.04
C SER A 158 -14.87 -0.83 10.80
N HIS A 159 -14.86 -2.17 10.62
CA HIS A 159 -14.04 -2.82 9.57
C HIS A 159 -14.74 -3.94 8.78
N VAL A 160 -15.80 -4.57 9.30
CA VAL A 160 -16.51 -5.66 8.59
C VAL A 160 -17.55 -5.13 7.60
N PRO A 161 -18.42 -4.16 7.95
CA PRO A 161 -19.43 -3.60 7.04
C PRO A 161 -18.80 -3.10 5.76
N ASP A 162 -17.64 -2.50 5.90
CA ASP A 162 -16.73 -2.08 4.88
C ASP A 162 -16.51 -3.11 3.76
N SER A 163 -16.09 -4.33 4.10
CA SER A 163 -15.92 -5.39 3.10
C SER A 163 -17.25 -5.73 2.41
N LEU A 164 -18.38 -5.63 3.12
CA LEU A 164 -19.71 -5.85 2.54
C LEU A 164 -20.12 -4.71 1.58
N VAL A 165 -19.85 -3.46 1.96
CA VAL A 165 -20.11 -2.27 1.15
C VAL A 165 -19.28 -2.32 -0.14
N PHE A 166 -18.00 -2.69 -0.06
CA PHE A 166 -17.14 -2.84 -1.24
C PHE A 166 -17.60 -3.96 -2.18
N LEU A 167 -18.31 -4.97 -1.69
CA LEU A 167 -18.89 -6.02 -2.54
C LEU A 167 -20.26 -5.63 -3.13
N GLY A 168 -20.80 -4.46 -2.77
CA GLY A 168 -22.07 -3.92 -3.23
C GLY A 168 -21.94 -2.85 -4.32
N GLU A 169 -22.91 -1.93 -4.38
CA GLU A 169 -22.95 -0.84 -5.39
C GLU A 169 -21.70 0.06 -5.37
N PRO A 170 -21.14 0.45 -4.20
CA PRO A 170 -19.93 1.28 -4.15
C PRO A 170 -18.65 0.65 -4.73
N HIS A 171 -18.67 -0.63 -5.10
CA HIS A 171 -17.51 -1.34 -5.66
C HIS A 171 -16.85 -0.59 -6.82
N VAL A 172 -17.64 -0.22 -7.84
CA VAL A 172 -17.12 0.39 -9.08
C VAL A 172 -16.55 1.79 -8.81
N PRO A 173 -17.26 2.70 -8.11
CA PRO A 173 -16.71 4.02 -7.79
C PRO A 173 -15.41 3.98 -6.98
N ILE A 174 -15.30 3.06 -6.00
CA ILE A 174 -14.07 2.88 -5.21
C ILE A 174 -12.90 2.46 -6.10
N LEU A 175 -13.10 1.46 -6.96
CA LEU A 175 -12.08 1.03 -7.91
C LEU A 175 -11.68 2.17 -8.86
N THR A 176 -12.66 2.92 -9.38
CA THR A 176 -12.41 4.04 -10.29
C THR A 176 -11.62 5.16 -9.60
N SER A 177 -11.86 5.43 -8.31
CA SER A 177 -11.07 6.38 -7.52
C SER A 177 -9.57 6.02 -7.47
N VAL A 178 -9.24 4.75 -7.22
CA VAL A 178 -7.85 4.29 -7.18
C VAL A 178 -7.24 4.25 -8.58
N ARG A 179 -8.01 3.86 -9.61
CA ARG A 179 -7.56 3.90 -11.01
C ARG A 179 -7.20 5.31 -11.46
N GLU A 180 -8.04 6.30 -11.17
CA GLU A 180 -7.78 7.70 -11.46
C GLU A 180 -6.54 8.20 -10.71
N SER A 181 -6.36 7.77 -9.46
CA SER A 181 -5.16 8.10 -8.67
C SER A 181 -3.87 7.55 -9.29
N LEU A 182 -3.89 6.29 -9.75
CA LEU A 182 -2.76 5.68 -10.46
C LEU A 182 -2.48 6.40 -11.79
N CYS A 183 -3.53 6.79 -12.52
CA CYS A 183 -3.38 7.59 -13.73
C CYS A 183 -2.69 8.92 -13.42
N TRP A 184 -3.18 9.68 -12.43
CA TRP A 184 -2.57 10.94 -12.01
C TRP A 184 -1.15 10.80 -11.49
N MET A 185 -0.82 9.69 -10.82
CA MET A 185 0.54 9.38 -10.40
C MET A 185 1.51 9.21 -11.57
N THR A 186 1.03 8.67 -12.70
CA THR A 186 1.83 8.56 -13.94
C THR A 186 1.80 9.81 -14.83
N HIS A 187 1.00 10.81 -14.49
CA HIS A 187 0.74 11.97 -15.34
C HIS A 187 1.98 12.83 -15.60
N GLY A 188 2.74 13.11 -14.55
CA GLY A 188 3.65 14.25 -14.56
C GLY A 188 4.62 14.30 -13.39
N ASP A 189 5.50 15.29 -13.45
CA ASP A 189 6.35 15.70 -12.35
C ASP A 189 5.64 16.80 -11.57
N TRP A 190 6.25 17.28 -10.47
CA TRP A 190 5.64 18.31 -9.63
C TRP A 190 5.11 19.50 -10.43
N ASN A 191 5.86 20.00 -11.42
CA ASN A 191 5.48 21.20 -12.17
C ASN A 191 4.35 20.99 -13.19
N ASP A 192 4.03 19.75 -13.55
CA ASP A 192 3.01 19.44 -14.57
C ASP A 192 1.58 19.54 -14.00
N TYR A 193 1.44 19.43 -12.68
CA TYR A 193 0.15 19.52 -12.01
C TYR A 193 -0.28 20.99 -11.80
N ALA A 194 -1.56 21.29 -11.99
CA ALA A 194 -2.13 22.55 -11.49
C ALA A 194 -2.20 22.53 -9.95
N SER A 195 -2.27 23.69 -9.29
CA SER A 195 -2.49 23.76 -7.83
C SER A 195 -3.81 23.11 -7.42
N PHE A 196 -4.82 23.21 -8.30
CA PHE A 196 -6.13 22.58 -8.17
C PHE A 196 -6.57 22.04 -9.53
N ALA A 197 -7.10 20.82 -9.56
CA ALA A 197 -7.73 20.22 -10.74
C ALA A 197 -9.05 19.54 -10.35
N ASP A 198 -10.03 19.65 -11.24
CA ASP A 198 -11.35 19.03 -11.08
C ASP A 198 -11.81 18.46 -12.44
N VAL A 199 -10.98 17.56 -12.98
CA VAL A 199 -11.14 16.94 -14.29
C VAL A 199 -10.67 15.49 -14.25
N PRO A 200 -11.24 14.60 -15.09
CA PRO A 200 -10.70 13.25 -15.25
C PRO A 200 -9.24 13.28 -15.69
N CYS A 201 -8.48 12.26 -15.29
CA CYS A 201 -7.13 12.06 -15.74
C CYS A 201 -7.13 11.80 -17.26
N ASP A 202 -6.25 12.52 -17.97
CA ASP A 202 -5.92 12.17 -19.34
C ASP A 202 -4.84 11.07 -19.30
N HIS A 203 -5.19 9.86 -19.77
CA HIS A 203 -4.31 8.69 -19.74
C HIS A 203 -2.94 8.96 -20.37
N LEU A 204 -1.95 8.14 -19.99
CA LEU A 204 -0.55 8.16 -20.43
C LEU A 204 -0.36 8.81 -21.81
N ARG A 205 0.09 10.07 -21.81
CA ARG A 205 0.44 10.78 -23.04
C ARG A 205 1.70 10.15 -23.63
N SER A 206 1.75 9.98 -24.95
CA SER A 206 2.91 9.38 -25.65
C SER A 206 4.23 10.06 -25.31
N GLU A 207 4.21 11.37 -25.04
CA GLU A 207 5.35 12.20 -24.63
C GLU A 207 5.91 11.81 -23.25
N ARG A 208 5.14 11.08 -22.43
CA ARG A 208 5.51 10.70 -21.05
C ARG A 208 5.97 9.25 -20.91
N VAL A 209 5.90 8.45 -21.98
CA VAL A 209 6.29 7.02 -21.97
C VAL A 209 7.69 6.83 -21.40
N LYS A 210 8.67 7.64 -21.83
CA LYS A 210 10.06 7.53 -21.35
C LYS A 210 10.15 7.78 -19.84
N GLN A 211 9.58 8.87 -19.36
CA GLN A 211 9.62 9.23 -17.94
C GLN A 211 8.99 8.14 -17.07
N VAL A 212 7.88 7.59 -17.54
CA VAL A 212 7.17 6.48 -16.87
C VAL A 212 7.99 5.18 -16.84
N GLN A 213 8.96 5.00 -17.75
CA GLN A 213 9.89 3.87 -17.69
C GLN A 213 11.05 4.11 -16.71
N GLU A 214 11.32 5.37 -16.36
CA GLU A 214 12.43 5.80 -15.50
C GLU A 214 11.98 6.05 -14.05
N ASP A 215 10.72 6.45 -13.83
CA ASP A 215 10.16 6.71 -12.49
C ASP A 215 9.95 5.42 -11.67
N ASP A 216 10.11 5.56 -10.35
CA ASP A 216 9.79 4.52 -9.38
C ASP A 216 8.38 4.68 -8.82
N PHE A 217 7.57 3.63 -8.92
CA PHE A 217 6.19 3.60 -8.49
C PHE A 217 5.99 2.74 -7.24
N VAL A 218 5.59 3.39 -6.16
CA VAL A 218 5.31 2.76 -4.86
C VAL A 218 3.86 2.98 -4.47
N VAL A 219 3.19 1.94 -4.01
CA VAL A 219 1.86 2.06 -3.40
C VAL A 219 1.94 1.53 -1.98
N VAL A 220 1.50 2.32 -1.00
CA VAL A 220 1.27 1.86 0.36
C VAL A 220 -0.23 1.77 0.55
N THR A 221 -0.70 0.68 1.11
CA THR A 221 -2.13 0.47 1.29
C THR A 221 -2.44 -0.13 2.64
N HIS A 222 -3.64 0.14 3.16
CA HIS A 222 -4.13 -0.42 4.41
C HIS A 222 -5.34 -1.31 4.14
N SER A 223 -5.45 -2.44 4.84
CA SER A 223 -6.69 -3.23 4.95
C SER A 223 -7.30 -3.56 3.57
N LEU A 224 -8.57 -3.22 3.33
CA LEU A 224 -9.26 -3.40 2.03
C LEU A 224 -8.46 -2.86 0.84
N GLY A 225 -7.70 -1.78 1.03
CA GLY A 225 -6.95 -1.16 -0.06
C GLY A 225 -6.00 -2.13 -0.77
N SER A 226 -5.52 -3.19 -0.09
CA SER A 226 -4.76 -4.29 -0.69
C SER A 226 -5.43 -4.87 -1.94
N ARG A 227 -6.74 -5.13 -1.86
CA ARG A 227 -7.53 -5.64 -2.98
C ARG A 227 -7.81 -4.57 -4.03
N ILE A 228 -8.22 -3.37 -3.59
CA ILE A 228 -8.57 -2.26 -4.49
C ILE A 228 -7.37 -1.90 -5.37
N VAL A 229 -6.18 -1.82 -4.79
CA VAL A 229 -4.92 -1.54 -5.49
C VAL A 229 -4.60 -2.62 -6.50
N LEU A 230 -4.70 -3.91 -6.14
CA LEU A 230 -4.39 -5.00 -7.06
C LEU A 230 -5.32 -4.99 -8.29
N ASP A 231 -6.62 -4.82 -8.07
CA ASP A 231 -7.62 -4.72 -9.15
C ASP A 231 -7.39 -3.50 -10.05
N SER A 232 -7.01 -2.39 -9.43
CA SER A 232 -6.73 -1.14 -10.15
C SER A 232 -5.47 -1.24 -10.99
N LEU A 233 -4.42 -1.89 -10.48
CA LEU A 233 -3.18 -2.18 -11.21
C LEU A 233 -3.43 -3.14 -12.39
N GLN A 234 -4.23 -4.19 -12.19
CA GLN A 234 -4.61 -5.10 -13.28
C GLN A 234 -5.38 -4.37 -14.38
N TYR A 235 -6.33 -3.51 -14.00
CA TYR A 235 -7.07 -2.70 -14.95
C TYR A 235 -6.15 -1.72 -15.70
N PHE A 236 -5.32 -0.99 -14.97
CA PHE A 236 -4.36 -0.03 -15.51
C PHE A 236 -3.42 -0.67 -16.56
N GLY A 237 -2.92 -1.87 -16.26
CA GLY A 237 -2.10 -2.65 -17.18
C GLY A 237 -2.85 -3.13 -18.43
N ASN A 238 -4.12 -3.52 -18.27
CA ASN A 238 -4.95 -3.99 -19.38
C ASN A 238 -5.40 -2.87 -20.33
N LEU A 239 -5.58 -1.63 -19.83
CA LEU A 239 -5.87 -0.47 -20.68
C LEU A 239 -4.80 -0.26 -21.76
N SER A 240 -3.53 -0.54 -21.44
CA SER A 240 -2.41 -0.41 -22.38
C SER A 240 -2.39 -1.50 -23.47
N ARG A 241 -3.38 -2.41 -23.48
CA ARG A 241 -3.45 -3.56 -24.39
C ARG A 241 -4.68 -3.58 -25.29
N THR A 242 -5.67 -2.71 -25.07
CA THR A 242 -6.88 -2.68 -25.91
C THR A 242 -6.58 -2.02 -27.26
N ALA A 243 -6.89 -2.72 -28.35
CA ALA A 243 -6.62 -2.29 -29.72
C ALA A 243 -7.33 -0.97 -30.10
N ASP A 244 -8.39 -0.61 -29.36
CA ASP A 244 -9.21 0.59 -29.57
C ASP A 244 -8.78 1.79 -28.69
N ALA A 245 -7.58 1.77 -28.11
CA ALA A 245 -6.99 2.92 -27.44
C ALA A 245 -5.92 3.60 -28.33
N PRO A 246 -6.30 4.35 -29.40
CA PRO A 246 -5.37 5.04 -30.31
C PRO A 246 -4.52 6.14 -29.63
N ARG A 247 -4.64 6.33 -28.31
CA ARG A 247 -3.89 7.32 -27.52
C ARG A 247 -2.60 6.79 -26.88
N LEU A 248 -2.34 5.48 -26.94
CA LEU A 248 -1.24 4.84 -26.19
C LEU A 248 -0.13 4.26 -27.08
N VAL A 249 0.36 5.02 -28.07
CA VAL A 249 1.59 4.63 -28.79
C VAL A 249 2.73 4.52 -27.76
N GLY A 250 3.29 3.32 -27.59
CA GLY A 250 4.32 3.03 -26.58
C GLY A 250 3.78 2.69 -25.18
N GLY A 251 2.46 2.69 -24.96
CA GLY A 251 1.87 2.44 -23.63
C GLY A 251 2.06 1.00 -23.15
N ARG A 252 2.04 0.04 -24.08
CA ARG A 252 2.36 -1.37 -23.77
C ARG A 252 3.81 -1.52 -23.33
N GLU A 253 4.75 -0.94 -24.07
CA GLU A 253 6.18 -0.96 -23.74
C GLU A 253 6.46 -0.21 -22.43
N ALA A 254 5.74 0.90 -22.17
CA ALA A 254 5.81 1.64 -20.92
C ALA A 254 5.40 0.75 -19.73
N THR A 255 4.20 0.18 -19.79
CA THR A 255 3.68 -0.69 -18.71
C THR A 255 4.56 -1.93 -18.50
N GLN A 256 5.04 -2.56 -19.57
CA GLN A 256 5.92 -3.73 -19.49
C GLN A 256 7.30 -3.46 -18.86
N ALA A 257 7.71 -2.20 -18.77
CA ALA A 257 8.92 -1.76 -18.10
C ALA A 257 8.68 -1.36 -16.64
N MET A 258 7.45 -1.01 -16.27
CA MET A 258 7.12 -0.57 -14.92
C MET A 258 7.42 -1.64 -13.88
N LYS A 259 7.98 -1.19 -12.76
CA LYS A 259 8.14 -1.95 -11.53
C LYS A 259 7.29 -1.29 -10.46
N PHE A 260 6.33 -2.02 -9.91
CA PHE A 260 5.55 -1.55 -8.76
C PHE A 260 6.06 -2.20 -7.48
N ARG A 261 6.21 -1.40 -6.42
CA ARG A 261 6.37 -1.89 -5.05
C ARG A 261 5.08 -1.60 -4.28
N VAL A 262 4.40 -2.62 -3.78
CA VAL A 262 3.15 -2.47 -3.03
C VAL A 262 3.35 -2.95 -1.60
N TYR A 263 3.27 -2.04 -0.63
CA TYR A 263 3.32 -2.36 0.79
C TYR A 263 1.89 -2.43 1.34
N MET A 264 1.42 -3.63 1.65
CA MET A 264 0.06 -3.91 2.13
C MET A 264 0.06 -4.02 3.66
N LEU A 265 -0.24 -2.93 4.34
CA LEU A 265 -0.43 -2.86 5.78
C LEU A 265 -1.79 -3.48 6.15
N ALA A 266 -1.81 -4.38 7.15
CA ALA A 266 -3.00 -5.18 7.47
C ALA A 266 -3.58 -5.90 6.23
N ASN A 267 -2.76 -6.66 5.51
CA ASN A 267 -3.14 -7.24 4.22
C ASN A 267 -4.41 -8.12 4.31
N GLN A 268 -5.47 -7.74 3.61
CA GLN A 268 -6.75 -8.49 3.57
C GLN A 268 -6.97 -9.26 2.26
N LEU A 269 -5.98 -9.28 1.36
CA LEU A 269 -6.16 -9.81 0.01
C LEU A 269 -6.75 -11.24 -0.02
N PRO A 270 -6.24 -12.22 0.77
CA PRO A 270 -6.84 -13.56 0.81
C PRO A 270 -8.29 -13.62 1.30
N LEU A 271 -8.67 -12.79 2.27
CA LEU A 271 -10.04 -12.71 2.79
C LEU A 271 -11.00 -12.26 1.69
N LEU A 272 -10.61 -11.23 0.96
CA LEU A 272 -11.44 -10.56 -0.03
C LEU A 272 -11.51 -11.31 -1.36
N GLU A 273 -10.53 -12.18 -1.64
CA GLU A 273 -10.53 -13.06 -2.80
C GLU A 273 -11.67 -14.08 -2.80
N MET A 274 -12.18 -14.47 -1.62
CA MET A 274 -13.22 -15.51 -1.51
C MET A 274 -14.51 -15.21 -2.28
N GLY A 275 -14.83 -13.93 -2.49
CA GLY A 275 -15.99 -13.49 -3.24
C GLY A 275 -15.75 -13.23 -4.73
N GLN A 276 -14.52 -13.43 -5.23
CA GLN A 276 -14.10 -12.95 -6.55
C GLN A 276 -13.99 -14.06 -7.60
N LYS A 277 -14.03 -13.64 -8.87
CA LYS A 277 -13.61 -14.51 -9.97
C LYS A 277 -12.09 -14.67 -9.91
N ARG A 278 -11.62 -15.90 -10.12
CA ARG A 278 -10.18 -16.18 -10.20
C ARG A 278 -9.52 -15.38 -11.32
N ALA A 279 -8.23 -15.13 -11.15
CA ALA A 279 -7.39 -14.53 -12.19
C ALA A 279 -7.50 -15.30 -13.51
N GLU A 280 -7.51 -14.54 -14.61
CA GLU A 280 -7.64 -15.08 -15.97
C GLU A 280 -6.42 -15.94 -16.35
N VAL A 281 -5.21 -15.43 -16.04
CA VAL A 281 -3.95 -16.13 -16.25
C VAL A 281 -3.35 -16.48 -14.90
N ARG A 282 -3.23 -17.77 -14.61
CA ARG A 282 -2.78 -18.31 -13.32
C ARG A 282 -1.78 -19.44 -13.49
N GLY A 283 -0.91 -19.61 -12.50
CA GLY A 283 0.11 -20.65 -12.47
C GLY A 283 1.19 -20.53 -13.54
N GLN A 284 1.34 -19.34 -14.15
CA GLN A 284 2.24 -19.12 -15.31
C GLN A 284 3.24 -17.98 -15.06
N ILE A 285 3.57 -17.71 -13.79
CA ILE A 285 4.47 -16.59 -13.43
C ILE A 285 5.81 -16.73 -14.18
N GLY A 286 6.43 -17.92 -14.17
CA GLY A 286 7.69 -18.16 -14.91
C GLY A 286 7.58 -17.81 -16.40
N SER A 287 6.54 -18.29 -17.08
CA SER A 287 6.31 -18.06 -18.52
C SER A 287 6.17 -16.58 -18.90
N TYR A 288 5.60 -15.74 -18.03
CA TYR A 288 5.39 -14.32 -18.30
C TYR A 288 6.52 -13.42 -17.75
N CYS A 289 7.22 -13.84 -16.70
CA CYS A 289 8.02 -12.93 -15.88
C CYS A 289 9.53 -13.21 -15.92
N GLN A 290 9.93 -14.40 -16.34
CA GLN A 290 11.34 -14.72 -16.56
C GLN A 290 11.80 -14.27 -17.96
N PRO A 291 12.97 -13.62 -18.10
CA PRO A 291 13.56 -13.35 -19.40
C PRO A 291 13.68 -14.63 -20.24
N GLY A 292 13.12 -14.63 -21.45
CA GLY A 292 13.10 -15.81 -22.33
C GLY A 292 11.92 -16.78 -22.11
N GLY A 293 11.03 -16.49 -21.14
CA GLY A 293 9.78 -17.23 -20.99
C GLY A 293 8.86 -17.12 -22.22
N GLU A 294 8.05 -18.15 -22.47
CA GLU A 294 7.20 -18.28 -23.67
C GLU A 294 6.27 -17.08 -23.91
N HIS A 295 5.82 -16.44 -22.83
CA HIS A 295 4.87 -15.34 -22.86
C HIS A 295 5.47 -14.06 -22.27
N PHE A 296 6.80 -13.95 -22.23
CA PHE A 296 7.51 -12.83 -21.61
C PHE A 296 7.08 -11.47 -22.19
N ASP A 297 6.91 -11.38 -23.51
CA ASP A 297 6.45 -10.16 -24.19
C ASP A 297 4.95 -9.90 -24.05
N GLN A 298 4.22 -10.78 -23.36
CA GLN A 298 2.80 -10.64 -23.05
C GLN A 298 2.54 -10.31 -21.58
N ARG A 299 3.56 -10.02 -20.77
CA ARG A 299 3.37 -9.50 -19.41
C ARG A 299 2.73 -8.11 -19.42
N ILE A 300 2.18 -7.72 -18.28
CA ILE A 300 1.65 -6.39 -18.00
C ILE A 300 2.75 -5.52 -17.40
N PHE A 301 3.45 -6.00 -16.38
CA PHE A 301 4.52 -5.26 -15.69
C PHE A 301 5.84 -6.01 -15.76
N ARG A 302 6.95 -5.30 -15.52
CA ARG A 302 8.27 -5.92 -15.34
C ARG A 302 8.32 -6.71 -14.04
N ARG A 303 7.76 -6.15 -12.96
CA ARG A 303 7.67 -6.78 -11.63
C ARG A 303 6.61 -6.07 -10.78
N LEU A 304 5.86 -6.86 -10.01
CA LEU A 304 5.00 -6.38 -8.92
C LEU A 304 5.52 -6.97 -7.62
N SER A 305 6.36 -6.22 -6.91
CA SER A 305 6.87 -6.61 -5.59
C SER A 305 5.79 -6.32 -4.54
N ILE A 306 5.33 -7.34 -3.82
CA ILE A 306 4.25 -7.21 -2.84
C ILE A 306 4.82 -7.49 -1.45
N TYR A 307 4.76 -6.53 -0.55
CA TYR A 307 5.17 -6.68 0.85
C TYR A 307 3.91 -6.76 1.71
N ALA A 308 3.51 -7.98 2.07
CA ALA A 308 2.29 -8.25 2.80
C ALA A 308 2.55 -8.24 4.31
N PHE A 309 2.23 -7.12 4.97
CA PHE A 309 2.30 -7.01 6.42
C PHE A 309 1.03 -7.60 7.05
N SER A 310 1.20 -8.46 8.04
CA SER A 310 0.11 -9.10 8.77
C SER A 310 0.51 -9.30 10.23
N ASP A 311 -0.33 -8.82 11.14
CA ASP A 311 -0.23 -9.13 12.56
C ASP A 311 -1.03 -10.42 12.81
N PRO A 312 -0.42 -11.50 13.33
CA PRO A 312 -1.15 -12.70 13.73
C PRO A 312 -2.33 -12.44 14.68
N ASN A 313 -2.32 -11.33 15.41
CA ASN A 313 -3.41 -10.92 16.29
C ASN A 313 -4.48 -10.07 15.60
N ASP A 314 -4.22 -9.59 14.38
CA ASP A 314 -5.22 -8.94 13.54
C ASP A 314 -6.07 -10.01 12.85
N ILE A 315 -7.30 -10.14 13.33
CA ILE A 315 -8.27 -11.14 12.88
C ILE A 315 -8.68 -11.00 11.41
N LEU A 316 -8.33 -9.89 10.74
CA LEU A 316 -8.63 -9.65 9.34
C LEU A 316 -7.40 -9.67 8.43
N SER A 317 -6.17 -9.71 8.95
CA SER A 317 -4.97 -9.75 8.11
C SER A 317 -4.49 -11.17 7.81
N TYR A 318 -3.91 -11.36 6.63
CA TYR A 318 -3.47 -12.65 6.13
C TYR A 318 -2.16 -12.51 5.33
N PRO A 319 -1.20 -13.42 5.49
CA PRO A 319 -0.07 -13.52 4.57
C PRO A 319 -0.55 -13.95 3.17
N ILE A 320 0.33 -13.82 2.17
CA ILE A 320 0.14 -14.28 0.80
C ILE A 320 1.05 -15.51 0.56
N PRO A 321 0.55 -16.75 0.77
CA PRO A 321 1.31 -17.95 0.45
C PRO A 321 1.65 -18.02 -1.05
N PRO A 322 2.77 -18.67 -1.45
CA PRO A 322 3.15 -18.81 -2.86
C PRO A 322 2.04 -19.40 -3.75
N LYS A 323 1.33 -20.42 -3.24
CA LYS A 323 0.18 -21.02 -3.95
C LYS A 323 -0.96 -20.02 -4.14
N PHE A 324 -1.20 -19.13 -3.18
CA PHE A 324 -2.21 -18.10 -3.32
C PHE A 324 -1.83 -17.13 -4.44
N ALA A 325 -0.59 -16.62 -4.43
CA ALA A 325 -0.10 -15.72 -5.47
C ALA A 325 -0.21 -16.35 -6.87
N ALA A 326 0.14 -17.62 -7.02
CA ALA A 326 0.07 -18.32 -8.29
C ALA A 326 -1.38 -18.52 -8.82
N GLU A 327 -2.35 -18.73 -7.93
CA GLU A 327 -3.73 -19.09 -8.32
C GLU A 327 -4.69 -17.90 -8.42
N TYR A 328 -4.43 -16.84 -7.65
CA TYR A 328 -5.38 -15.73 -7.45
C TYR A 328 -4.84 -14.37 -7.88
N ILE A 329 -3.52 -14.23 -8.07
CA ILE A 329 -2.94 -13.03 -8.67
C ILE A 329 -2.60 -13.31 -10.13
N ASP A 330 -3.01 -12.41 -11.02
CA ASP A 330 -2.79 -12.58 -12.45
C ASP A 330 -1.29 -12.66 -12.77
N SER A 331 -0.88 -13.77 -13.38
CA SER A 331 0.54 -14.06 -13.67
C SER A 331 1.18 -13.00 -14.58
N ARG A 332 0.38 -12.27 -15.37
CA ARG A 332 0.89 -11.19 -16.22
C ARG A 332 1.41 -10.00 -15.41
N LEU A 333 0.99 -9.83 -14.15
CA LEU A 333 1.46 -8.75 -13.27
C LEU A 333 2.87 -9.00 -12.72
N CYS A 334 3.40 -10.21 -12.88
CA CYS A 334 4.67 -10.61 -12.30
C CYS A 334 4.75 -10.41 -10.78
N PRO A 335 3.80 -11.00 -10.01
CA PRO A 335 3.78 -10.87 -8.56
C PRO A 335 4.99 -11.56 -7.93
N SER A 336 5.63 -10.89 -6.98
CA SER A 336 6.67 -11.42 -6.12
C SER A 336 6.36 -11.03 -4.67
N PRO A 337 5.63 -11.88 -3.92
CA PRO A 337 5.26 -11.58 -2.55
C PRO A 337 6.40 -11.82 -1.56
N THR A 338 6.50 -10.95 -0.57
CA THR A 338 7.28 -11.08 0.66
C THR A 338 6.30 -10.96 1.82
N ASN A 339 6.23 -11.99 2.66
CA ASN A 339 5.35 -12.02 3.82
C ASN A 339 6.08 -11.44 5.04
N ILE A 340 5.45 -10.48 5.70
CA ILE A 340 5.98 -9.82 6.90
C ILE A 340 4.96 -10.03 8.02
N THR A 341 5.21 -11.05 8.83
CA THR A 341 4.39 -11.39 9.99
C THR A 341 4.92 -10.61 11.20
N ILE A 342 4.21 -9.58 11.64
CA ILE A 342 4.71 -8.63 12.67
C ILE A 342 3.62 -8.27 13.68
N ASN A 343 3.92 -8.41 14.97
CA ASN A 343 3.02 -7.92 16.01
C ASN A 343 3.18 -6.41 16.16
N VAL A 344 2.19 -5.64 15.75
CA VAL A 344 2.18 -4.18 15.95
C VAL A 344 1.48 -3.83 17.26
N ALA A 345 0.48 -4.64 17.66
CA ALA A 345 -0.13 -4.55 18.98
C ALA A 345 0.72 -5.24 20.06
N LYS A 346 0.80 -4.63 21.24
CA LYS A 346 1.39 -5.26 22.43
C LYS A 346 0.37 -6.21 23.07
N PRO A 347 0.70 -7.50 23.27
CA PRO A 347 -0.12 -8.39 24.06
C PRO A 347 -0.21 -7.91 25.52
N ILE A 348 -1.40 -8.04 26.12
CA ILE A 348 -1.65 -7.82 27.54
C ILE A 348 -1.99 -9.14 28.22
N SER A 349 -1.47 -9.35 29.43
CA SER A 349 -1.82 -10.51 30.24
C SER A 349 -3.18 -10.30 30.92
N LEU A 350 -4.12 -11.21 30.66
CA LEU A 350 -5.38 -11.29 31.39
C LEU A 350 -5.20 -12.32 32.50
N PHE A 351 -5.04 -11.85 33.74
CA PHE A 351 -4.79 -12.70 34.92
C PHE A 351 -5.65 -13.97 34.96
N GLY A 352 -5.03 -15.13 34.68
CA GLY A 352 -5.68 -16.44 34.70
C GLY A 352 -6.47 -16.84 33.45
N LEU A 353 -6.54 -15.98 32.42
CA LEU A 353 -7.29 -16.20 31.17
C LEU A 353 -6.42 -16.26 29.91
N GLY A 354 -5.12 -15.95 30.02
CA GLY A 354 -4.15 -15.98 28.92
C GLY A 354 -3.71 -14.59 28.48
N GLU A 355 -3.27 -14.47 27.23
CA GLU A 355 -2.86 -13.20 26.60
C GLU A 355 -3.95 -12.69 25.66
N PHE A 356 -4.03 -11.37 25.53
CA PHE A 356 -4.95 -10.69 24.63
C PHE A 356 -4.24 -9.54 23.93
N ALA A 357 -4.44 -9.39 22.62
CA ALA A 357 -3.98 -8.21 21.88
C ALA A 357 -5.22 -7.45 21.39
N ASP A 358 -5.17 -6.11 21.47
CA ASP A 358 -6.24 -5.26 20.97
C ASP A 358 -6.36 -5.43 19.45
N PRO A 359 -7.48 -5.93 18.91
CA PRO A 359 -7.65 -6.17 17.48
C PRO A 359 -7.65 -4.88 16.66
N GLY A 360 -8.09 -3.76 17.24
CA GLY A 360 -8.01 -2.46 16.58
C GLY A 360 -6.58 -1.97 16.44
N GLU A 361 -5.75 -2.16 17.48
CA GLU A 361 -4.33 -1.84 17.39
C GLU A 361 -3.58 -2.81 16.47
N ALA A 362 -3.90 -4.10 16.50
CA ALA A 362 -3.28 -5.09 15.61
C ALA A 362 -3.58 -4.80 14.14
N HIS A 363 -4.76 -4.23 13.85
CA HIS A 363 -5.18 -3.86 12.50
C HIS A 363 -4.71 -2.47 12.06
N GLY A 364 -4.59 -1.51 12.98
CA GLY A 364 -4.30 -0.10 12.66
C GLY A 364 -2.94 0.41 13.14
N GLY A 365 -2.10 -0.41 13.78
CA GLY A 365 -0.86 0.01 14.44
C GLY A 365 0.37 0.12 13.54
N TYR A 366 0.28 -0.27 12.26
CA TYR A 366 1.42 -0.39 11.37
C TYR A 366 2.15 0.93 11.07
N ASP A 367 1.42 2.04 11.02
CA ASP A 367 1.97 3.38 10.76
C ASP A 367 2.85 3.91 11.91
N ARG A 368 2.75 3.28 13.08
CA ARG A 368 3.44 3.63 14.33
C ARG A 368 4.60 2.71 14.65
N ASP A 369 4.68 1.54 14.04
CA ASP A 369 5.71 0.57 14.35
C ASP A 369 7.01 0.89 13.60
N GLU A 370 8.08 1.18 14.36
CA GLU A 370 9.37 1.57 13.79
C GLU A 370 9.99 0.47 12.91
N ARG A 371 9.71 -0.81 13.17
CA ARG A 371 10.19 -1.92 12.33
C ARG A 371 9.47 -1.91 10.98
N VAL A 372 8.17 -1.61 10.95
CA VAL A 372 7.41 -1.48 9.70
C VAL A 372 7.98 -0.36 8.84
N ILE A 373 8.16 0.83 9.43
CA ILE A 373 8.75 1.98 8.73
C ILE A 373 10.17 1.64 8.24
N SER A 374 10.98 1.00 9.09
CA SER A 374 12.36 0.62 8.74
C SER A 374 12.41 -0.42 7.62
N LEU A 375 11.49 -1.39 7.59
CA LEU A 375 11.39 -2.37 6.51
C LEU A 375 11.01 -1.73 5.17
N ILE A 376 10.09 -0.75 5.19
CA ILE A 376 9.74 0.01 3.98
C ILE A 376 10.94 0.84 3.51
N ALA A 377 11.62 1.53 4.44
CA ALA A 377 12.71 2.43 4.12
C ALA A 377 13.98 1.71 3.67
N HIS A 378 14.37 0.63 4.35
CA HIS A 378 15.69 0.01 4.21
C HIS A 378 15.66 -1.43 3.70
N GLY A 379 14.50 -2.08 3.72
CA GLY A 379 14.34 -3.46 3.25
C GLY A 379 14.91 -4.49 4.21
N VAL A 380 15.28 -5.65 3.68
CA VAL A 380 15.76 -6.81 4.45
C VAL A 380 16.78 -7.60 3.62
N GLY A 381 17.74 -8.23 4.30
CA GLY A 381 18.71 -9.13 3.66
C GLY A 381 19.81 -8.42 2.87
N ASN A 382 20.06 -7.14 3.16
CA ASN A 382 21.08 -6.32 2.50
C ASN A 382 21.91 -5.51 3.52
N ASP A 383 22.96 -4.85 3.05
CA ASP A 383 23.86 -4.05 3.90
C ASP A 383 23.14 -2.86 4.58
N ASP A 384 22.08 -2.37 3.94
CA ASP A 384 21.29 -1.22 4.38
C ASP A 384 20.23 -1.57 5.42
N THR A 385 19.97 -2.85 5.67
CA THR A 385 18.91 -3.31 6.58
C THR A 385 19.10 -2.66 7.96
N ALA A 386 18.06 -1.98 8.46
CA ALA A 386 18.12 -1.22 9.69
C ALA A 386 18.41 -2.09 10.91
N GLU A 387 19.12 -1.54 11.91
CA GLU A 387 19.53 -2.29 13.10
C GLU A 387 18.32 -2.85 13.87
N ILE A 388 17.26 -2.05 14.02
CA ILE A 388 16.03 -2.51 14.67
C ILE A 388 15.40 -3.72 13.95
N VAL A 389 15.56 -3.83 12.63
CA VAL A 389 15.09 -5.00 11.88
C VAL A 389 16.01 -6.20 12.11
N LYS A 390 17.33 -6.00 12.08
CA LYS A 390 18.32 -7.05 12.35
C LYS A 390 18.18 -7.65 13.75
N GLU A 391 17.94 -6.81 14.75
CA GLU A 391 17.83 -7.22 16.14
C GLU A 391 16.46 -7.83 16.48
N ARG A 392 15.38 -7.36 15.84
CA ARG A 392 14.01 -7.63 16.28
C ARG A 392 13.20 -8.49 15.32
N CYS A 393 13.70 -8.76 14.12
CA CYS A 393 13.04 -9.59 13.13
C CYS A 393 13.90 -10.80 12.76
N THR A 394 13.25 -11.93 12.50
CA THR A 394 13.89 -13.10 11.88
C THR A 394 13.52 -13.13 10.40
N TRP A 395 14.52 -13.23 9.52
CA TRP A 395 14.31 -13.34 8.08
C TRP A 395 14.64 -14.75 7.58
N LEU A 396 13.70 -15.33 6.83
CA LEU A 396 13.87 -16.54 6.06
C LEU A 396 13.94 -16.17 4.57
N GLU A 397 15.13 -16.29 4.00
CA GLU A 397 15.35 -16.03 2.58
C GLU A 397 14.66 -17.09 1.73
N THR A 398 13.91 -16.64 0.73
CA THR A 398 13.37 -17.51 -0.32
C THR A 398 14.06 -17.19 -1.65
N THR A 399 14.66 -18.19 -2.29
CA THR A 399 15.27 -18.05 -3.62
C THR A 399 14.28 -18.39 -4.72
N GLU A 400 14.31 -17.66 -5.84
CA GLU A 400 13.42 -17.88 -7.00
C GLU A 400 13.79 -19.13 -7.83
N ASP A 401 14.78 -19.93 -7.39
CA ASP A 401 15.25 -21.17 -8.03
C ASP A 401 14.21 -22.30 -7.90
N GLY A 402 13.07 -22.22 -8.61
CA GLY A 402 12.11 -23.32 -8.60
C GLY A 402 10.70 -23.10 -9.15
N PHE A 403 10.46 -22.06 -9.95
CA PHE A 403 9.23 -21.93 -10.74
C PHE A 403 9.49 -22.02 -12.23
#